data_AF-A0A3M1QUU4-F1
#
_entry.id   AF-A0A3M1QUU4-F1
#
_cell.length_a   1.000
_cell.length_b   1.000
_cell.length_c   1.000
_cell.angle_alpha   90.00
_cell.angle_beta   90.00
_cell.angle_gamma   90.00
#
_symmetry.space_group_name_H-M   'P 1'
#
loop_
_entity.id
_entity.type
_entity.pdbx_description
1 polymer ?
#
loop_
_entity_poly.entity_id
_entity_poly.type
_entity_poly.pdbx_seq_one_letter_code
_entity_poly.pdbx_strand_id
1 'polypeptide(L)'
;NLIATIILALYLSLGFLNHGVAMHRLQRWTTAQQLQPLVMGAIPVPLSPLHQRGVVITQEQVYDIPLSLFTPRFNAMHTYPSPFREDPYIQKAWQTPEGQIFRWFARFPLATHTQNSPLHRIVLHDLRFETPQESLGWLGRWVARLIEAHDPELLDRKVFVLEIVLNQDGKFQQARFVH
;
A
#
# COMPACT_ATOMS: atom_id res chain seq x y z
N ASN A 1 31.56 15.15 10.16
CA ASN A 1 31.93 14.04 9.25
C ASN A 1 31.38 14.35 7.86
N LEU A 2 32.15 15.08 7.03
CA LEU A 2 31.68 15.67 5.76
C LEU A 2 31.25 14.62 4.72
N ILE A 3 31.97 13.49 4.66
CA ILE A 3 31.68 12.40 3.73
C ILE A 3 30.29 11.81 4.01
N ALA A 4 29.96 11.56 5.28
CA ALA A 4 28.65 11.04 5.66
C ALA A 4 27.52 12.01 5.27
N THR A 5 27.73 13.32 5.43
CA THR A 5 26.76 14.35 5.02
C THR A 5 26.56 14.36 3.50
N ILE A 6 27.64 14.26 2.72
CA ILE A 6 27.55 14.22 1.25
C ILE A 6 26.80 12.97 0.80
N ILE A 7 27.11 11.80 1.37
CA ILE A 7 26.43 10.54 1.03
C ILE A 7 24.93 10.63 1.35
N LEU A 8 24.59 11.15 2.53
CA LEU A 8 23.19 11.34 2.92
C LEU A 8 22.47 12.30 1.97
N ALA A 9 23.09 13.43 1.61
CA ALA A 9 22.52 14.39 0.68
C ALA A 9 22.27 13.76 -0.69
N LEU A 10 23.26 13.05 -1.25
CA LEU A 10 23.11 12.34 -2.53
C LEU A 10 22.00 11.28 -2.47
N TYR A 11 21.90 10.53 -1.37
CA TYR A 11 20.86 9.53 -1.17
C TYR A 11 19.45 10.17 -1.16
N LEU A 12 19.27 11.26 -0.40
CA LEU A 12 18.00 11.97 -0.33
C LEU A 12 17.62 12.60 -1.68
N SER A 13 18.59 13.23 -2.37
CA SER A 13 18.38 13.78 -3.72
C SER A 13 17.96 12.70 -4.72
N LEU A 14 18.60 11.54 -4.68
CA LEU A 14 18.25 10.41 -5.56
C LEU A 14 16.83 9.91 -5.27
N GLY A 15 16.45 9.79 -4.00
CA GLY A 15 15.08 9.42 -3.61
C GLY A 15 14.04 10.43 -4.10
N PHE A 16 14.31 11.73 -3.96
CA PHE A 16 13.42 12.79 -4.44
C PHE A 16 13.26 12.77 -5.96
N LEU A 17 14.35 12.65 -6.72
CA LEU A 17 14.31 12.55 -8.17
C LEU A 17 13.55 11.31 -8.63
N ASN A 18 13.81 10.16 -7.99
CA ASN A 18 13.12 8.92 -8.31
C ASN A 18 11.62 9.01 -8.03
N HIS A 19 11.21 9.65 -6.93
CA HIS A 19 9.81 9.92 -6.65
C HIS A 19 9.15 10.78 -7.75
N GLY A 20 9.81 11.85 -8.19
CA GLY A 20 9.32 12.69 -9.28
C GLY A 20 9.15 11.92 -10.60
N VAL A 21 10.13 11.09 -10.95
CA VAL A 21 10.05 10.21 -12.14
C VAL A 21 8.91 9.21 -12.01
N ALA A 22 8.75 8.58 -10.85
CA ALA A 22 7.68 7.63 -10.58
C ALA A 22 6.30 8.29 -10.74
N MET A 23 6.09 9.47 -10.13
CA MET A 23 4.84 10.21 -10.25
C MET A 23 4.53 10.61 -11.69
N HIS A 24 5.52 11.09 -12.43
CA HIS A 24 5.32 11.45 -13.84
C HIS A 24 4.92 10.23 -14.70
N ARG A 25 5.52 9.06 -14.44
CA ARG A 25 5.17 7.81 -15.13
C ARG A 25 3.76 7.35 -14.78
N LEU A 26 3.37 7.43 -13.50
CA LEU A 26 2.01 7.09 -13.07
C LEU A 26 0.98 7.99 -13.74
N GLN A 27 1.20 9.30 -13.74
CA GLN A 27 0.29 10.25 -14.38
C GLN A 27 0.11 9.94 -15.86
N ARG A 28 1.21 9.74 -16.60
CA ARG A 28 1.17 9.38 -18.02
C ARG A 28 0.42 8.08 -18.27
N TRP A 29 0.67 7.07 -17.44
CA TRP A 29 -0.03 5.80 -17.54
C TRP A 29 -1.52 5.93 -17.25
N THR A 30 -1.92 6.63 -16.17
CA THR A 30 -3.34 6.84 -15.85
C THR A 30 -4.07 7.57 -16.97
N THR A 31 -3.44 8.58 -17.58
CA THR A 31 -4.01 9.29 -18.72
C THR A 31 -4.14 8.39 -19.95
N ALA A 32 -3.12 7.58 -20.25
CA ALA A 32 -3.15 6.65 -21.38
C ALA A 32 -4.23 5.55 -21.21
N GLN A 33 -4.47 5.10 -19.97
CA GLN A 33 -5.51 4.14 -19.63
C GLN A 33 -6.89 4.77 -19.39
N GLN A 34 -7.02 6.10 -19.55
CA GLN A 34 -8.25 6.85 -19.31
C GLN A 34 -8.85 6.62 -17.90
N LEU A 35 -7.99 6.36 -16.92
CA LEU A 35 -8.39 6.15 -15.54
C LEU A 35 -8.69 7.49 -14.86
N GLN A 36 -9.69 7.49 -13.97
CA GLN A 36 -10.00 8.60 -13.09
C GLN A 36 -9.55 8.25 -11.66
N PRO A 37 -8.30 8.57 -11.29
CA PRO A 37 -7.76 8.24 -9.98
C PRO A 37 -8.40 9.10 -8.88
N LEU A 38 -8.91 8.46 -7.84
CA LEU A 38 -9.32 9.09 -6.59
C LEU A 38 -8.11 9.35 -5.70
N VAL A 39 -7.14 8.43 -5.71
CA VAL A 39 -5.87 8.55 -5.00
C VAL A 39 -4.74 8.09 -5.92
N MET A 40 -3.63 8.81 -5.90
CA MET A 40 -2.42 8.44 -6.63
C MET A 40 -1.18 8.80 -5.82
N GLY A 41 -0.17 7.93 -5.82
CA GLY A 41 1.12 8.27 -5.22
C GLY A 41 2.20 7.23 -5.47
N ALA A 42 3.44 7.59 -5.14
CA ALA A 42 4.58 6.70 -5.16
C ALA A 42 5.15 6.52 -3.74
N ILE A 43 5.24 5.28 -3.30
CA ILE A 43 5.72 4.87 -1.97
C ILE A 43 7.17 4.42 -2.10
N PRO A 44 8.10 4.94 -1.28
CA PRO A 44 9.47 4.48 -1.28
C PRO A 44 9.53 3.03 -0.79
N VAL A 45 10.26 2.19 -1.52
CA VAL A 45 10.54 0.83 -1.06
C VAL A 45 11.71 0.88 -0.07
N PRO A 46 11.58 0.31 1.13
CA PRO A 46 12.66 0.29 2.11
C PRO A 46 13.95 -0.24 1.52
N LEU A 47 15.05 0.47 1.80
CA LEU A 47 16.41 0.07 1.41
C LEU A 47 16.60 -0.15 -0.10
N SER A 48 15.75 0.47 -0.91
CA SER A 48 15.80 0.40 -2.38
C SER A 48 15.56 1.80 -2.97
N PRO A 49 16.54 2.74 -2.89
CA PRO A 49 16.34 4.15 -3.28
C PRO A 49 15.94 4.35 -4.75
N LEU A 50 16.25 3.36 -5.59
CA LEU A 50 15.94 3.33 -7.02
C LEU A 50 14.59 2.70 -7.35
N HIS A 51 13.90 2.13 -6.36
CA HIS A 51 12.61 1.46 -6.53
C HIS A 51 11.53 2.22 -5.76
N GLN A 52 10.34 2.26 -6.35
CA GLN A 52 9.14 2.84 -5.79
C GLN A 52 7.99 1.87 -6.05
N ARG A 53 6.95 1.95 -5.23
CA ARG A 53 5.65 1.35 -5.53
C ARG A 53 4.68 2.45 -5.86
N GLY A 54 4.24 2.47 -7.11
CA GLY A 54 3.17 3.35 -7.53
C GLY A 54 1.84 2.77 -7.13
N VAL A 55 0.98 3.58 -6.52
CA VAL A 55 -0.38 3.19 -6.16
C VAL A 55 -1.36 4.11 -6.85
N VAL A 56 -2.35 3.53 -7.49
CA VAL A 56 -3.47 4.25 -8.13
C VAL A 56 -4.76 3.62 -7.65
N ILE A 57 -5.62 4.40 -6.98
CA ILE A 57 -6.95 3.96 -6.54
C ILE A 57 -7.99 4.67 -7.40
N THR A 58 -8.87 3.90 -8.03
CA THR A 58 -10.06 4.38 -8.74
C THR A 58 -11.32 3.99 -7.95
N GLN A 59 -12.49 4.28 -8.50
CA GLN A 59 -13.76 3.85 -7.90
C GLN A 59 -13.86 2.32 -7.78
N GLU A 60 -13.30 1.57 -8.73
CA GLU A 60 -13.47 0.12 -8.82
C GLU A 60 -12.23 -0.68 -8.41
N GLN A 61 -11.03 -0.16 -8.66
CA GLN A 61 -9.79 -0.91 -8.48
C GLN A 61 -8.68 -0.11 -7.81
N VAL A 62 -7.77 -0.82 -7.16
CA VAL A 62 -6.46 -0.34 -6.75
C VAL A 62 -5.41 -1.06 -7.58
N TYR A 63 -4.50 -0.28 -8.16
CA TYR A 63 -3.35 -0.76 -8.90
C TYR A 63 -2.10 -0.52 -8.05
N ASP A 64 -1.35 -1.58 -7.76
CA ASP A 64 -0.04 -1.55 -7.11
C ASP A 64 1.04 -1.93 -8.12
N ILE A 65 1.88 -0.95 -8.43
CA ILE A 65 2.72 -0.93 -9.62
C ILE A 65 4.18 -0.85 -9.16
N PRO A 66 5.00 -1.90 -9.35
CA PRO A 66 6.42 -1.80 -9.09
C PRO A 66 7.08 -0.86 -10.13
N LEU A 67 7.80 0.14 -9.64
CA LEU A 67 8.49 1.13 -10.44
C LEU A 67 9.99 1.13 -10.10
N SER A 68 10.81 1.26 -11.13
CA SER A 68 12.26 1.43 -10.99
C SER A 68 12.74 2.59 -11.84
N LEU A 69 13.69 3.36 -11.32
CA LEU A 69 14.26 4.51 -12.03
C LEU A 69 14.75 4.13 -13.43
N PHE A 70 15.40 2.96 -13.54
CA PHE A 70 16.06 2.51 -14.76
C PHE A 70 15.23 1.58 -15.63
N THR A 71 14.09 1.07 -15.14
CA THR A 71 13.21 0.20 -15.91
C THR A 71 12.04 1.02 -16.45
N PRO A 72 11.94 1.24 -17.78
CA PRO A 72 10.92 2.11 -18.36
C PRO A 72 9.53 1.46 -18.42
N ARG A 73 9.45 0.13 -18.30
CA ARG A 73 8.20 -0.64 -18.31
C ARG A 73 7.74 -0.92 -16.89
N PHE A 74 6.43 -1.01 -16.71
CA PHE A 74 5.87 -1.54 -15.48
C PHE A 74 6.15 -3.02 -15.41
N ASN A 75 6.58 -3.48 -14.23
CA ASN A 75 6.67 -4.91 -13.94
C ASN A 75 5.25 -5.48 -13.76
N ALA A 76 5.14 -6.76 -13.38
CA ALA A 76 3.87 -7.35 -12.99
C ALA A 76 3.15 -6.46 -11.98
N MET A 77 1.94 -6.03 -12.34
CA MET A 77 1.11 -5.15 -11.53
C MET A 77 0.13 -6.00 -10.73
N HIS A 78 -0.04 -5.66 -9.46
CA HIS A 78 -1.06 -6.28 -8.62
C HIS A 78 -2.30 -5.41 -8.61
N THR A 79 -3.47 -6.04 -8.71
CA THR A 79 -4.77 -5.36 -8.66
C THR A 79 -5.58 -5.84 -7.47
N TYR A 80 -6.21 -4.90 -6.80
CA TYR A 80 -7.14 -5.15 -5.70
C TYR A 80 -8.47 -4.46 -6.00
N PRO A 81 -9.58 -4.93 -5.44
CA PRO A 81 -10.80 -4.14 -5.45
C PRO A 81 -10.64 -2.82 -4.68
N SER A 82 -11.26 -1.75 -5.16
CA SER A 82 -11.19 -0.45 -4.49
C SER A 82 -11.91 -0.48 -3.13
N PRO A 83 -11.35 0.17 -2.08
CA PRO A 83 -12.07 0.40 -0.84
C PRO A 83 -13.25 1.39 -0.98
N PHE A 84 -13.36 2.05 -2.13
CA PHE A 84 -14.41 3.02 -2.45
C PHE A 84 -15.52 2.45 -3.34
N ARG A 85 -15.39 1.19 -3.78
CA ARG A 85 -16.42 0.49 -4.56
C ARG A 85 -17.75 0.44 -3.81
N GLU A 86 -18.82 0.16 -4.54
CA GLU A 86 -20.15 -0.03 -3.95
C GLU A 86 -20.24 -1.35 -3.17
N ASP A 87 -19.85 -1.33 -1.90
CA ASP A 87 -20.02 -2.43 -0.95
C ASP A 87 -20.62 -1.88 0.36
N PRO A 88 -21.86 -2.24 0.72
CA PRO A 88 -22.56 -1.65 1.85
C PRO A 88 -21.87 -1.96 3.19
N TYR A 89 -21.15 -3.07 3.30
CA TYR A 89 -20.46 -3.45 4.53
C TYR A 89 -19.15 -2.67 4.68
N ILE A 90 -18.44 -2.42 3.59
CA ILE A 90 -17.26 -1.55 3.59
C ILE A 90 -17.66 -0.11 3.93
N GLN A 91 -18.75 0.40 3.34
CA GLN A 91 -19.28 1.73 3.68
C GLN A 91 -19.64 1.86 5.16
N LYS A 92 -20.33 0.86 5.71
CA LYS A 92 -20.65 0.81 7.15
C LYS A 92 -19.39 0.72 8.01
N ALA A 93 -18.40 -0.06 7.61
CA ALA A 93 -17.11 -0.13 8.31
C ALA A 93 -16.42 1.24 8.37
N TRP A 94 -16.41 1.99 7.27
CA TRP A 94 -15.88 3.36 7.24
C TRP A 94 -16.64 4.36 8.13
N GLN A 95 -17.90 4.08 8.44
CA GLN A 95 -18.74 4.92 9.30
C GLN A 95 -18.54 4.65 10.80
N THR A 96 -17.93 3.53 11.17
CA THR A 96 -17.60 3.22 12.57
C THR A 96 -16.56 4.22 13.13
N PRO A 97 -16.51 4.46 14.46
CA PRO A 97 -15.47 5.29 15.06
C PRO A 97 -14.05 4.84 14.70
N GLU A 98 -13.79 3.54 14.72
CA GLU A 98 -12.48 2.96 14.39
C GLU A 98 -12.14 3.13 12.91
N GLY A 99 -13.13 2.93 12.02
CA GLY A 99 -12.97 3.17 10.59
C GLY A 99 -12.66 4.63 10.26
N GLN A 100 -13.28 5.58 10.96
CA GLN A 100 -13.00 7.01 10.82
C GLN A 100 -11.58 7.36 11.29
N ILE A 101 -11.13 6.81 12.43
CA ILE A 101 -9.75 6.95 12.91
C ILE A 101 -8.77 6.36 11.90
N PHE A 102 -9.06 5.17 11.37
CA PHE A 102 -8.24 4.54 10.35
C PHE A 102 -8.09 5.41 9.11
N ARG A 103 -9.22 5.94 8.61
CA ARG A 103 -9.26 6.82 7.44
C ARG A 103 -8.41 8.09 7.62
N TRP A 104 -8.28 8.60 8.85
CA TRP A 104 -7.51 9.81 9.11
C TRP A 104 -6.01 9.63 8.84
N PHE A 105 -5.44 8.45 9.09
CA PHE A 105 -4.02 8.21 8.84
C PHE A 105 -3.75 7.45 7.54
N ALA A 106 -4.72 6.70 7.02
CA ALA A 106 -4.56 5.90 5.81
C ALA A 106 -4.40 6.80 4.56
N ARG A 107 -3.31 6.60 3.83
CA ARG A 107 -3.02 7.28 2.56
C ARG A 107 -3.38 6.42 1.36
N PHE A 108 -3.16 5.12 1.46
CA PHE A 108 -3.46 4.17 0.38
C PHE A 108 -4.27 2.99 0.94
N PRO A 109 -5.54 3.25 1.33
CA PRO A 109 -6.36 2.24 1.97
C PRO A 109 -6.70 1.10 1.02
N LEU A 110 -6.84 -0.08 1.59
CA LEU A 110 -7.47 -1.26 1.01
C LEU A 110 -8.54 -1.76 1.97
N ALA A 111 -9.60 -2.33 1.40
CA ALA A 111 -10.66 -2.97 2.15
C ALA A 111 -10.96 -4.32 1.53
N THR A 112 -10.92 -5.36 2.36
CA THR A 112 -11.38 -6.69 1.97
C THR A 112 -12.62 -7.03 2.78
N HIS A 113 -13.58 -7.66 2.13
CA HIS A 113 -14.82 -8.09 2.74
C HIS A 113 -14.91 -9.60 2.58
N THR A 114 -14.99 -10.31 3.71
CA THR A 114 -15.19 -11.75 3.77
C THR A 114 -16.46 -12.03 4.55
N GLN A 115 -17.37 -12.80 3.96
CA GLN A 115 -18.60 -13.22 4.62
C GLN A 115 -18.39 -14.58 5.28
N ASN A 116 -18.50 -14.61 6.60
CA ASN A 116 -18.49 -15.82 7.43
C ASN A 116 -19.82 -15.88 8.19
N SER A 117 -20.88 -16.34 7.51
CA SER A 117 -22.26 -16.29 8.03
C SER A 117 -22.37 -16.76 9.50
N PRO A 118 -23.00 -15.98 10.40
CA PRO A 118 -23.82 -14.78 10.15
C PRO A 118 -23.04 -13.45 10.16
N LEU A 119 -21.71 -13.48 10.12
CA LEU A 119 -20.87 -12.30 10.29
C LEU A 119 -20.23 -11.85 8.99
N HIS A 120 -20.10 -10.54 8.86
CA HIS A 120 -19.38 -9.86 7.79
C HIS A 120 -18.10 -9.30 8.39
N ARG A 121 -16.95 -9.79 7.91
CA ARG A 121 -15.62 -9.35 8.34
C ARG A 121 -15.06 -8.39 7.30
N ILE A 122 -14.76 -7.18 7.73
CA ILE A 122 -14.15 -6.14 6.92
C ILE A 122 -12.74 -5.92 7.45
N VAL A 123 -11.76 -6.06 6.59
CA VAL A 123 -10.35 -5.83 6.95
C VAL A 123 -9.84 -4.62 6.19
N LEU A 124 -9.52 -3.58 6.93
CA LEU A 124 -8.94 -2.33 6.45
C LEU A 124 -7.43 -2.35 6.70
N HIS A 125 -6.65 -2.01 5.69
CA HIS A 125 -5.18 -1.91 5.79
C HIS A 125 -4.65 -0.89 4.79
N ASP A 126 -3.38 -0.51 4.89
CA ASP A 126 -2.75 0.50 4.03
C ASP A 126 -1.55 -0.09 3.30
N LEU A 127 -1.50 0.09 1.98
CA LEU A 127 -0.45 -0.48 1.13
C LEU A 127 0.97 -0.02 1.47
N ARG A 128 1.13 1.10 2.20
CA ARG A 128 2.45 1.57 2.70
C ARG A 128 3.13 0.58 3.62
N PHE A 129 2.37 -0.23 4.33
CA PHE A 129 2.88 -1.17 5.32
C PHE A 129 3.00 -2.60 4.77
N GLU A 130 2.67 -2.80 3.50
CA GLU A 130 2.98 -4.03 2.78
C GLU A 130 4.29 -3.85 2.02
N THR A 131 5.05 -4.92 1.78
CA THR A 131 6.23 -4.85 0.91
C THR A 131 6.32 -6.13 0.08
N PRO A 132 5.66 -6.19 -1.09
CA PRO A 132 5.77 -7.33 -1.99
C PRO A 132 7.24 -7.55 -2.38
N GLN A 133 7.72 -8.80 -2.35
CA GLN A 133 9.11 -9.11 -2.69
C GLN A 133 9.49 -8.64 -4.11
N GLU A 134 8.54 -8.63 -5.04
CA GLU A 134 8.70 -8.17 -6.42
C GLU A 134 9.05 -6.69 -6.54
N SER A 135 8.71 -5.89 -5.52
CA SER A 135 9.03 -4.46 -5.47
C SER A 135 10.43 -4.16 -4.97
N LEU A 136 11.10 -5.15 -4.37
CA LEU A 136 12.44 -4.99 -3.79
C LEU A 136 13.51 -4.97 -4.87
N GLY A 137 14.44 -4.01 -4.78
CA GLY A 137 15.68 -4.04 -5.54
C GLY A 137 16.64 -5.14 -5.05
N TRP A 138 17.82 -5.26 -5.69
CA TRP A 138 18.82 -6.25 -5.28
C TRP A 138 19.25 -6.09 -3.82
N LEU A 139 19.41 -4.86 -3.34
CA LEU A 139 19.78 -4.56 -1.95
C LEU A 139 18.64 -4.88 -0.99
N GLY A 140 17.40 -4.48 -1.32
CA GLY A 140 16.22 -4.82 -0.53
C GLY A 140 16.03 -6.34 -0.38
N ARG A 141 16.23 -7.11 -1.46
CA ARG A 141 16.19 -8.57 -1.42
C ARG A 141 17.30 -9.17 -0.56
N TRP A 142 18.50 -8.60 -0.59
CA TRP A 142 19.60 -9.06 0.26
C TRP A 142 19.28 -8.83 1.74
N VAL A 143 18.73 -7.67 2.10
CA VAL A 143 18.32 -7.39 3.48
C VAL A 143 17.12 -8.26 3.90
N ALA A 144 16.13 -8.45 3.04
CA ALA A 144 15.01 -9.33 3.30
C ALA A 144 15.48 -10.76 3.64
N ARG A 145 16.45 -11.30 2.89
CA ARG A 145 17.06 -12.61 3.20
C ARG A 145 17.77 -12.65 4.54
N LEU A 146 18.42 -11.56 4.95
CA LEU A 146 19.05 -11.48 6.28
C LEU A 146 18.02 -11.49 7.40
N ILE A 147 16.91 -10.76 7.22
CA ILE A 147 15.79 -10.75 8.17
C ILE A 147 15.15 -12.14 8.23
N GLU A 148 14.84 -12.74 7.08
CA GLU A 148 14.25 -14.09 6.98
C GLU A 148 15.11 -15.16 7.69
N ALA A 149 16.43 -15.03 7.61
CA ALA A 149 17.35 -15.95 8.28
C ALA A 149 17.42 -15.78 9.81
N HIS A 150 17.00 -14.64 10.36
CA HIS A 150 17.05 -14.35 11.81
C HIS A 150 15.67 -14.38 12.48
N ASP A 151 14.66 -13.83 11.81
CA ASP A 151 13.29 -13.70 12.29
C ASP A 151 12.33 -13.65 11.09
N PRO A 152 11.83 -14.81 10.63
CA PRO A 152 10.96 -14.89 9.47
C PRO A 152 9.58 -14.23 9.73
N GLU A 153 9.13 -14.16 10.98
CA GLU A 153 7.82 -13.59 11.32
C GLU A 153 7.78 -12.07 11.11
N LEU A 154 8.93 -11.39 11.15
CA LEU A 154 9.04 -9.95 10.92
C LEU A 154 8.61 -9.53 9.50
N LEU A 155 8.77 -10.39 8.50
CA LEU A 155 8.42 -10.08 7.10
C LEU A 155 6.95 -10.30 6.79
N ASP A 156 6.29 -11.22 7.49
CA ASP A 156 4.87 -11.55 7.30
C ASP A 156 3.93 -10.68 8.15
N ARG A 157 4.50 -9.88 9.06
CA ARG A 157 3.74 -9.05 9.98
C ARG A 157 3.05 -7.90 9.24
N LYS A 158 1.75 -8.05 8.98
CA LYS A 158 0.92 -6.96 8.50
C LYS A 158 0.73 -5.93 9.60
N VAL A 159 1.55 -4.89 9.58
CA VAL A 159 1.44 -3.79 10.54
C VAL A 159 0.23 -2.91 10.18
N PHE A 160 -0.56 -2.52 11.17
CA PHE A 160 -1.71 -1.61 11.05
C PHE A 160 -2.87 -2.15 10.22
N VAL A 161 -3.38 -3.31 10.61
CA VAL A 161 -4.62 -3.88 10.08
C VAL A 161 -5.75 -3.62 11.07
N LEU A 162 -6.84 -3.00 10.61
CA LEU A 162 -8.07 -2.86 11.38
C LEU A 162 -9.11 -3.87 10.88
N GLU A 163 -9.52 -4.76 11.75
CA GLU A 163 -10.61 -5.69 11.51
C GLU A 163 -11.88 -5.15 12.16
N ILE A 164 -12.95 -5.07 11.38
CA ILE A 164 -14.29 -4.71 11.82
C ILE A 164 -15.23 -5.87 11.49
N VAL A 165 -16.01 -6.28 12.48
CA VAL A 165 -17.01 -7.34 12.35
C VAL A 165 -18.40 -6.72 12.46
N LEU A 166 -19.22 -6.97 11.45
CA LEU A 166 -20.61 -6.56 11.37
C LEU A 166 -21.51 -7.81 11.36
N ASN A 167 -22.73 -7.71 11.88
CA ASN A 167 -23.74 -8.77 11.71
C ASN A 167 -24.42 -8.68 10.33
N GLN A 168 -25.40 -9.55 10.05
CA GLN A 168 -26.16 -9.57 8.78
C GLN A 168 -26.94 -8.27 8.51
N ASP A 169 -27.33 -7.53 9.54
CA ASP A 169 -27.98 -6.21 9.40
C ASP A 169 -26.95 -5.09 9.15
N GLY A 170 -25.65 -5.41 9.20
CA GLY A 170 -24.54 -4.48 9.18
C GLY A 170 -24.39 -3.69 10.48
N LYS A 171 -24.95 -4.15 11.60
CA LYS A 171 -24.69 -3.58 12.92
C LYS A 171 -23.31 -3.97 13.39
N PHE A 172 -22.60 -2.99 13.92
CA PHE A 172 -21.29 -3.17 14.56
C PHE A 172 -21.35 -4.22 15.66
N GLN A 173 -20.38 -5.14 15.65
CA GLN A 173 -20.19 -6.14 16.70
C GLN A 173 -18.87 -5.91 17.42
N GLN A 174 -17.79 -5.74 16.65
CA GLN A 174 -16.44 -5.63 17.20
C GLN A 174 -15.52 -4.91 16.21
N ALA A 175 -14.53 -4.20 16.75
CA ALA A 175 -13.34 -3.77 16.03
C ALA A 175 -12.08 -4.17 16.80
N ARG A 176 -11.00 -4.52 16.08
CA ARG A 176 -9.69 -4.74 16.68
C ARG A 176 -8.57 -4.44 15.68
N PHE A 177 -7.46 -3.93 16.21
CA PHE A 177 -6.21 -3.90 15.47
C PHE A 177 -5.55 -5.28 15.54
N VAL A 178 -5.14 -5.79 14.38
CA VAL A 178 -4.41 -7.05 14.25
C VAL A 178 -2.93 -6.70 14.02
N HIS A 179 -2.06 -7.41 14.73
CA HIS A 179 -0.60 -7.24 14.74
C HIS A 179 0.09 -8.54 14.38
#